data_AF-A0ABD6D6M6-F1
#
_entry.id   AF-A0ABD6D6M6-F1
#
_cell.length_a   1.000
_cell.length_b   1.000
_cell.length_c   1.000
_cell.angle_alpha   90.00
_cell.angle_beta   90.00
_cell.angle_gamma   90.00
#
_symmetry.space_group_name_H-M   'P 1'
#
loop_
_entity.id
_entity.type
_entity.pdbx_description
1 polymer ?
#
loop_
_entity_poly.entity_id
_entity_poly.type
_entity_poly.pdbx_seq_one_letter_code
_entity_poly.pdbx_strand_id
1 'polypeptide(L)'
;MYVLGHVGISLLLFAPLAGVLLSTGHPLMAGATGLLCVALAPLPDLDTYTDRLDHRGPTHTVWFALGVACWAGSWPVSASHSGISI
;
A
#
# COMPACT_ATOMS: atom_id res chain seq x y z
N MET A 1 -9.35 6.35 16.00
CA MET A 1 -8.98 5.02 15.47
C MET A 1 -7.61 4.61 15.98
N TYR A 2 -7.37 3.31 16.21
CA TYR A 2 -6.04 2.81 16.60
C TYR A 2 -5.17 2.70 15.34
N VAL A 3 -4.35 3.74 15.09
CA VAL A 3 -3.46 3.83 13.92
C VAL A 3 -2.56 2.61 13.80
N LEU A 4 -2.02 2.12 14.92
CA LEU A 4 -1.20 0.90 14.97
C LEU A 4 -1.98 -0.35 14.54
N GLY A 5 -3.27 -0.42 14.86
CA GLY A 5 -4.14 -1.52 14.42
C GLY A 5 -4.36 -1.50 12.90
N HIS A 6 -4.61 -0.32 12.33
CA HIS A 6 -4.76 -0.15 10.88
C HIS A 6 -3.49 -0.48 10.11
N VAL A 7 -2.34 -0.01 10.59
CA VAL A 7 -1.03 -0.35 10.00
C VAL A 7 -0.77 -1.85 10.12
N GLY A 8 -1.04 -2.45 11.29
CA GLY A 8 -0.83 -3.87 11.53
C GLY A 8 -1.65 -4.76 10.59
N ILE A 9 -2.96 -4.52 10.46
CA ILE A 9 -3.82 -5.31 9.57
C ILE A 9 -3.47 -5.08 8.09
N SER A 10 -3.12 -3.84 7.71
CA SER A 10 -2.72 -3.51 6.34
C SER A 10 -1.43 -4.25 5.94
N LEU A 11 -0.43 -4.27 6.82
CA LEU A 11 0.82 -5.00 6.59
C LEU A 11 0.62 -6.52 6.59
N LEU A 12 -0.26 -7.04 7.45
CA LEU A 12 -0.59 -8.47 7.48
C LEU A 12 -1.20 -8.93 6.15
N LEU A 13 -2.14 -8.15 5.60
CA LEU A 13 -2.77 -8.43 4.30
C LEU A 13 -1.81 -8.23 3.12
N PHE A 14 -0.88 -7.29 3.24
CA PHE A 14 0.15 -7.04 2.22
C PHE A 14 1.28 -8.08 2.22
N ALA A 15 1.56 -8.75 3.34
CA ALA A 15 2.70 -9.66 3.50
C ALA A 15 2.80 -10.77 2.43
N PRO A 16 1.72 -11.46 2.02
CA PRO A 16 1.79 -12.46 0.95
C PRO A 16 2.23 -11.86 -0.39
N LEU A 17 1.73 -10.67 -0.72
CA LEU A 17 2.09 -9.95 -1.94
C LEU A 17 3.55 -9.49 -1.90
N ALA A 18 4.00 -8.96 -0.75
CA ALA A 18 5.40 -8.61 -0.53
C ALA A 18 6.32 -9.83 -0.75
N GLY A 19 5.92 -11.01 -0.26
CA GLY A 19 6.64 -12.27 -0.47
C GLY A 19 6.77 -12.65 -1.95
N VAL A 20 5.70 -12.47 -2.74
CA VAL A 20 5.73 -12.69 -4.20
C VAL A 20 6.64 -11.69 -4.91
N LEU A 21 6.57 -10.41 -4.56
CA LEU A 21 7.43 -9.39 -5.18
C LEU A 21 8.91 -9.63 -4.85
N LEU A 22 9.23 -10.01 -3.61
CA LEU A 22 10.59 -10.33 -3.21
C LEU A 22 11.11 -11.60 -3.91
N SER A 23 10.31 -12.66 -3.99
CA SER A 23 10.72 -13.91 -4.64
C SER A 23 10.89 -13.79 -6.15
N THR A 24 10.25 -12.81 -6.79
CA THR A 24 10.36 -12.51 -8.22
C THR A 24 11.42 -11.45 -8.55
N GLY A 25 12.19 -10.97 -7.56
CA GLY A 25 13.28 -10.01 -7.78
C GLY A 25 12.85 -8.55 -7.87
N HIS A 26 11.70 -8.18 -7.29
CA HIS A 26 11.15 -6.82 -7.28
C HIS A 26 11.18 -6.16 -5.88
N PRO A 27 12.34 -6.04 -5.20
CA PRO A 27 12.40 -5.52 -3.84
C PRO A 27 12.01 -4.04 -3.73
N LEU A 28 12.28 -3.25 -4.78
CA LEU A 28 11.89 -1.83 -4.80
C LEU A 28 10.36 -1.66 -4.85
N MET A 29 9.68 -2.46 -5.67
CA MET A 29 8.21 -2.47 -5.69
C MET A 29 7.65 -2.92 -4.34
N ALA A 30 8.23 -3.96 -3.72
CA ALA A 30 7.77 -4.46 -2.43
C ALA A 30 7.90 -3.39 -1.34
N GLY A 31 9.02 -2.67 -1.31
CA GLY A 31 9.25 -1.57 -0.38
C GLY A 31 8.31 -0.39 -0.62
N ALA A 32 8.16 0.04 -1.88
CA ALA A 32 7.32 1.20 -2.23
C ALA A 32 5.83 0.94 -1.94
N THR A 33 5.32 -0.24 -2.33
CA THR A 33 3.92 -0.62 -2.08
C THR A 33 3.66 -0.84 -0.59
N GLY A 34 4.61 -1.43 0.15
CA GLY A 34 4.51 -1.55 1.61
C GLY A 34 4.49 -0.20 2.32
N LEU A 35 5.32 0.76 1.89
CA LEU A 35 5.32 2.12 2.42
C LEU A 35 4.00 2.85 2.13
N LEU A 36 3.43 2.66 0.94
CA LEU A 36 2.10 3.16 0.62
C LEU A 36 1.01 2.54 1.49
N CYS A 37 1.06 1.24 1.78
CA CYS A 37 0.13 0.60 2.71
C CYS A 37 0.19 1.24 4.11
N VAL A 38 1.39 1.55 4.62
CA VAL A 38 1.54 2.22 5.92
C VAL A 38 1.02 3.66 5.85
N ALA A 39 1.37 4.40 4.80
CA ALA A 39 0.99 5.80 4.66
C ALA A 39 -0.53 6.00 4.48
N LEU A 40 -1.19 5.05 3.80
CA LEU A 40 -2.62 5.13 3.49
C LEU A 40 -3.50 4.38 4.50
N ALA A 41 -2.92 3.56 5.39
CA ALA A 41 -3.66 2.84 6.43
C ALA A 41 -4.60 3.73 7.29
N PRO A 42 -4.20 4.95 7.72
CA PRO A 42 -5.08 5.84 8.48
C PRO A 42 -5.93 6.77 7.58
N LEU A 43 -5.78 6.73 6.26
CA LEU A 43 -6.49 7.62 5.34
C LEU A 43 -8.02 7.52 5.45
N PRO A 44 -8.63 6.33 5.63
CA PRO A 44 -10.07 6.23 5.81
C PRO A 44 -10.56 6.98 7.05
N ASP A 45 -9.74 7.02 8.10
CA ASP A 45 -10.09 7.60 9.41
C ASP A 45 -9.95 9.12 9.46
N LEU A 46 -9.33 9.74 8.45
CA LEU A 46 -9.28 11.20 8.32
C LEU A 46 -10.68 11.82 8.23
N ASP A 47 -11.70 11.04 7.83
CA ASP A 47 -13.10 11.47 7.84
C ASP A 47 -13.61 11.81 9.25
N THR A 48 -13.03 11.25 10.32
CA THR A 48 -13.40 11.56 11.71
C THR A 48 -12.96 12.94 12.20
N TYR A 49 -12.06 13.60 11.47
CA TYR A 49 -11.46 14.88 11.87
C TYR A 49 -11.99 16.07 11.06
N THR A 50 -12.91 15.85 10.11
CA THR A 50 -13.41 16.92 9.24
C THR A 50 -14.88 16.70 8.90
N ASP A 51 -15.69 17.74 9.02
CA ASP A 51 -17.10 17.74 8.58
C ASP A 51 -17.25 17.78 7.04
N ARG A 52 -16.14 17.79 6.29
CA ARG A 52 -16.14 17.83 4.81
C ARG A 52 -16.21 16.44 4.17
N LEU A 53 -16.00 15.38 4.94
CA LEU A 53 -16.03 14.01 4.46
C LEU A 53 -17.06 13.25 5.31
N ASP A 54 -18.07 12.67 4.66
CA ASP A 54 -19.01 11.81 5.36
C ASP A 54 -18.27 10.63 5.98
N HIS A 55 -18.61 10.32 7.23
CA HIS A 55 -18.07 9.15 7.91
C HIS A 55 -18.54 7.90 7.16
N ARG A 56 -17.61 7.16 6.53
CA ARG A 56 -17.83 6.11 5.48
C ARG A 56 -17.98 6.60 4.03
N GLY A 57 -17.28 7.66 3.67
CA GLY A 57 -17.16 8.15 2.29
C GLY A 57 -16.38 7.22 1.34
N PRO A 58 -15.98 7.71 0.15
CA PRO A 58 -15.40 6.89 -0.92
C PRO A 58 -14.11 6.15 -0.52
N THR A 59 -13.37 6.63 0.48
CA THR A 59 -12.17 5.99 1.05
C THR A 59 -12.45 4.65 1.72
N HIS A 60 -13.71 4.37 2.09
CA HIS A 60 -14.17 3.09 2.65
C HIS A 60 -14.75 2.13 1.59
N THR A 61 -14.52 2.39 0.29
CA THR A 61 -15.02 1.54 -0.80
C THR A 61 -13.93 0.63 -1.36
N VAL A 62 -14.32 -0.57 -1.82
CA VAL A 62 -13.44 -1.49 -2.54
C VAL A 62 -12.83 -0.83 -3.78
N TRP A 63 -13.57 0.06 -4.43
CA TRP A 63 -13.12 0.80 -5.61
C TRP A 63 -11.94 1.73 -5.33
N PHE A 64 -11.96 2.41 -4.18
CA PHE A 64 -10.83 3.24 -3.75
C PHE A 64 -9.58 2.41 -3.51
N ALA A 65 -9.71 1.27 -2.82
CA ALA A 65 -8.61 0.34 -2.60
C ALA A 65 -8.03 -0.20 -3.92
N LEU A 66 -8.89 -0.58 -4.88
CA LEU A 66 -8.45 -1.01 -6.21
C LEU A 66 -7.75 0.10 -6.98
N GLY A 67 -8.24 1.33 -6.94
CA GLY A 67 -7.60 2.48 -7.58
C GLY A 67 -6.19 2.73 -7.06
N VAL A 68 -6.00 2.70 -5.75
CA VAL A 68 -4.68 2.81 -5.11
C VAL A 68 -3.76 1.66 -5.52
N ALA A 69 -4.27 0.42 -5.53
CA ALA A 69 -3.51 -0.75 -5.94
C ALA A 69 -3.05 -0.68 -7.40
N CYS A 70 -3.94 -0.28 -8.32
CA CYS A 70 -3.61 -0.09 -9.73
C CYS A 70 -2.57 1.03 -9.92
N TRP A 71 -2.72 2.15 -9.22
CA TRP A 71 -1.77 3.25 -9.28
C TRP A 71 -0.38 2.82 -8.77
N ALA A 72 -0.32 2.16 -7.61
CA ALA A 72 0.93 1.67 -7.04
C ALA A 72 1.59 0.60 -7.93
N GLY A 73 0.80 -0.27 -8.56
CA GLY A 73 1.28 -1.28 -9.50
C GLY A 73 1.72 -0.73 -10.86
N SER A 74 1.27 0.47 -11.25
CA SER A 74 1.66 1.12 -12.51
C SER A 74 3.03 1.79 -12.46
N TRP A 75 3.68 1.83 -11.29
CA TRP A 75 4.99 2.47 -11.14
C TRP A 75 6.01 1.84 -12.08
N PRO A 76 6.67 2.61 -12.96
CA PRO A 76 7.62 2.05 -13.91
C PRO A 76 8.79 1.40 -13.18
N VAL A 77 8.89 0.07 -13.30
CA VAL A 77 10.09 -0.70 -12.93
C VAL A 77 11.15 -0.42 -13.99
N SER A 78 12.02 0.54 -13.69
CA SER A 78 13.31 0.61 -14.37
C SER A 78 14.28 -0.31 -13.61
N ALA A 79 14.22 -1.60 -13.88
CA ALA A 79 15.17 -2.56 -13.31
C ALA A 79 16.55 -2.34 -13.95
N SER A 80 17.48 -1.68 -13.26
CA SER A 80 18.90 -1.84 -13.59
C SER A 80 19.31 -3.24 -13.12
N HIS A 81 19.35 -4.20 -14.03
CA HIS A 81 20.13 -5.42 -13.84
C HIS A 81 21.62 -5.02 -13.78
N SER A 82 22.11 -4.58 -12.64
CA SER A 82 23.55 -4.66 -12.33
C SER A 82 23.77 -5.98 -11.61
N GLY A 83 24.16 -6.98 -12.40
CA GLY A 83 24.49 -8.32 -11.92
C GLY A 83 25.56 -8.26 -10.83
N ILE A 84 25.28 -8.95 -9.73
CA ILE A 84 26.30 -9.32 -8.75
C ILE A 84 26.82 -10.68 -9.19
N SER A 85 27.97 -10.65 -9.87
CA SER A 85 28.84 -11.80 -10.00
C SER A 85 30.01 -11.56 -9.04
N ILE A 86 30.05 -12.30 -7.93
CA ILE A 86 31.25 -12.55 -7.12
C ILE A 86 31.15 -13.99 -6.61
#